data_AF-A0AAW9IRU4-F1
#
_entry.id   AF-A0AAW9IRU4-F1
#
_cell.length_a   1.000
_cell.length_b   1.000
_cell.length_c   1.000
_cell.angle_alpha   90.00
_cell.angle_beta   90.00
_cell.angle_gamma   90.00
#
_symmetry.space_group_name_H-M   'P 1'
#
loop_
_entity.id
_entity.type
_entity.pdbx_description
1 polymer ?
#
loop_
_entity_poly.entity_id
_entity_poly.type
_entity_poly.pdbx_seq_one_letter_code
_entity_poly.pdbx_strand_id
1 'polypeptide(L)'
;MIVNKPKKKKKISRYTVLNIIMLALFTLIMSKLLYIQVYKHEDYKEKADISSTRFIAENAPRGKIYDSNGNVLATNIQTFTLTYTKPSDEKENFYETMDKVFKILSENGEKFKDDLMLKLDSSGNFYFDFKTDDIETKKIVEVRFKRDRGLNE
;
A
#
# COMPACT_ATOMS: atom_id res chain seq x y z
N MET A 1 25.00 -77.69 -40.04
CA MET A 1 24.59 -76.49 -40.81
C MET A 1 24.18 -75.39 -39.84
N ILE A 2 24.93 -74.29 -39.75
CA ILE A 2 24.54 -73.11 -38.95
C ILE A 2 23.73 -72.20 -39.88
N VAL A 3 22.42 -72.14 -39.67
CA VAL A 3 21.53 -71.27 -40.44
C VAL A 3 21.61 -69.86 -39.86
N ASN A 4 22.34 -68.97 -40.52
CA ASN A 4 22.38 -67.55 -40.20
C ASN A 4 21.04 -66.90 -40.61
N LYS A 5 20.19 -66.53 -39.64
CA LYS A 5 18.96 -65.77 -39.89
C LYS A 5 19.31 -64.31 -40.22
N PRO A 6 18.82 -63.73 -41.33
CA PRO A 6 19.10 -62.34 -41.66
C PRO A 6 18.39 -61.41 -40.67
N LYS A 7 19.17 -60.56 -39.97
CA LYS A 7 18.64 -59.47 -39.13
C LYS A 7 17.89 -58.47 -40.02
N LYS A 8 16.55 -58.48 -39.97
CA LYS A 8 15.71 -57.48 -40.64
C LYS A 8 16.05 -56.08 -40.11
N LYS A 9 16.60 -55.22 -40.96
CA LYS A 9 16.82 -53.80 -40.65
C LYS A 9 15.46 -53.14 -40.41
N LYS A 10 15.20 -52.66 -39.19
CA LYS A 10 14.00 -51.85 -38.90
C LYS A 10 14.03 -50.60 -39.78
N LYS A 11 13.06 -50.44 -40.67
CA LYS A 11 12.88 -49.19 -41.41
C LYS A 11 12.51 -48.10 -40.40
N ILE A 12 13.27 -47.03 -40.37
CA ILE A 12 13.01 -45.89 -39.50
C ILE A 12 11.66 -45.30 -39.92
N SER A 13 10.69 -45.28 -39.00
CA SER A 13 9.38 -44.68 -39.25
C SER A 13 9.49 -43.16 -39.23
N ARG A 14 8.74 -42.46 -40.09
CA ARG A 14 8.70 -40.98 -40.13
C ARG A 14 8.32 -40.39 -38.76
N TYR A 15 7.46 -41.08 -38.01
CA TYR A 15 7.10 -40.72 -36.64
C TYR A 15 8.27 -40.83 -35.65
N THR A 16 9.15 -41.81 -35.82
CA THR A 16 10.35 -41.95 -34.97
C THR A 16 11.31 -40.80 -35.19
N VAL A 17 11.49 -40.36 -36.45
CA VAL A 17 12.33 -39.19 -36.78
C VAL A 17 11.74 -37.92 -36.16
N LEU A 18 10.43 -37.71 -36.28
CA LEU A 18 9.74 -36.54 -35.72
C LEU A 18 9.88 -36.49 -34.18
N ASN A 19 9.72 -37.64 -33.50
CA ASN A 19 9.93 -37.72 -32.05
C ASN A 19 11.37 -37.40 -31.64
N ILE A 20 12.38 -37.83 -32.41
CA ILE A 20 13.78 -37.50 -32.13
C ILE A 20 14.03 -35.99 -32.27
N ILE A 21 13.46 -35.35 -33.30
CA ILE A 21 13.56 -33.90 -33.50
C ILE A 21 12.88 -33.16 -32.34
N MET A 22 11.67 -33.58 -31.96
CA MET A 22 10.94 -32.99 -30.84
C MET A 22 11.72 -33.11 -29.53
N LEU A 23 12.29 -34.30 -29.27
CA LEU A 23 13.13 -34.53 -28.10
C LEU A 23 14.34 -33.59 -28.12
N ALA A 24 15.05 -33.48 -29.25
CA ALA A 24 16.22 -32.62 -29.38
C ALA A 24 15.90 -31.14 -29.11
N LEU A 25 14.78 -30.62 -29.61
CA LEU A 25 14.31 -29.27 -29.31
C LEU A 25 14.02 -29.09 -27.82
N PHE A 26 13.39 -30.08 -27.19
CA PHE A 26 13.09 -30.04 -25.77
C PHE A 26 14.37 -30.03 -24.93
N THR A 27 15.37 -30.85 -25.27
CA THR A 27 16.66 -30.88 -24.59
C THR A 27 17.41 -29.55 -24.75
N LEU A 28 17.34 -28.91 -25.92
CA LEU A 28 17.92 -27.59 -26.17
C LEU A 28 17.32 -26.53 -25.24
N ILE A 29 15.98 -26.48 -25.15
CA ILE A 29 15.27 -25.54 -24.27
C ILE A 29 15.61 -25.82 -22.81
N MET A 30 15.65 -27.09 -22.40
CA MET A 30 15.96 -27.48 -21.03
C MET A 30 17.40 -27.08 -20.64
N SER A 31 18.36 -27.28 -21.53
CA SER A 31 19.74 -26.83 -21.34
C SER A 31 19.83 -25.31 -21.21
N LYS A 32 19.07 -24.56 -22.02
CA LYS A 32 19.01 -23.10 -21.92
C LYS A 32 18.41 -22.63 -20.59
N LEU A 33 17.37 -23.30 -20.11
CA LEU A 33 16.77 -23.02 -18.81
C LEU A 33 17.75 -23.28 -17.66
N LEU A 34 18.45 -24.43 -17.67
CA LEU A 34 19.48 -24.74 -16.69
C LEU A 34 20.62 -23.72 -16.70
N TYR A 35 21.04 -23.24 -17.88
CA TYR A 35 22.03 -22.18 -17.98
C TYR A 35 21.58 -20.88 -17.31
N ILE A 36 20.33 -20.45 -17.55
CA ILE A 36 19.79 -19.23 -16.94
C ILE A 36 19.61 -19.41 -15.43
N GLN A 37 19.13 -20.58 -14.99
CA GLN A 37 18.82 -20.85 -13.59
C GLN A 37 20.03 -21.15 -12.72
N VAL A 38 21.08 -21.80 -13.24
CA VAL A 38 22.26 -22.23 -12.48
C VAL A 38 23.44 -21.28 -12.71
N TYR A 39 23.80 -21.04 -13.97
CA TYR A 39 24.99 -20.24 -14.29
C TYR A 39 24.75 -18.73 -14.14
N LYS A 40 23.54 -18.25 -14.47
CA LYS A 40 23.16 -16.83 -14.33
C LYS A 40 22.25 -16.56 -13.14
N HIS A 41 22.17 -17.47 -12.16
CA HIS A 41 21.30 -17.32 -11.01
C HIS A 41 21.55 -15.99 -10.30
N GLU A 42 22.82 -15.71 -9.98
CA GLU A 42 23.22 -14.57 -9.17
C GLU A 42 22.91 -13.25 -9.87
N ASP A 43 23.28 -13.12 -11.14
CA ASP A 43 23.00 -11.91 -11.94
C ASP A 43 21.49 -11.59 -12.05
N TYR A 44 20.64 -12.60 -12.26
CA TYR A 44 19.20 -12.39 -12.39
C TYR A 44 18.52 -12.20 -11.05
N LYS A 45 19.04 -12.82 -9.98
CA LYS A 45 18.58 -12.60 -8.62
C LYS A 45 18.91 -11.18 -8.17
N GLU A 46 20.14 -10.72 -8.40
CA GLU A 46 20.55 -9.35 -8.07
C GLU A 46 19.72 -8.32 -8.84
N LYS A 47 19.45 -8.53 -10.13
CA LYS A 47 18.57 -7.64 -10.90
C LYS A 47 17.13 -7.61 -10.37
N ALA A 48 16.61 -8.75 -9.92
CA ALA A 48 15.29 -8.81 -9.30
C ALA A 48 15.28 -8.07 -7.95
N ASP A 49 16.32 -8.26 -7.14
CA ASP A 49 16.45 -7.63 -5.82
C ASP A 49 16.64 -6.11 -5.94
N ILE A 50 17.46 -5.63 -6.88
CA ILE A 50 17.63 -4.20 -7.17
C ILE A 50 16.33 -3.60 -7.70
N SER A 51 15.60 -4.30 -8.57
CA SER A 51 14.30 -3.84 -9.05
C SER A 51 13.22 -3.82 -7.95
N SER A 52 13.37 -4.66 -6.92
CA SER A 52 12.48 -4.69 -5.75
C SER A 52 12.84 -3.62 -4.72
N THR A 53 14.12 -3.25 -4.63
CA THR A 53 14.63 -2.27 -3.70
C THR A 53 14.34 -0.85 -4.21
N ARG A 54 13.25 -0.26 -3.73
CA ARG A 54 12.95 1.14 -3.98
C ARG A 54 13.83 2.01 -3.09
N PHE A 55 14.77 2.75 -3.67
CA PHE A 55 15.48 3.80 -2.95
C PHE A 55 14.49 4.89 -2.54
N ILE A 56 14.19 4.98 -1.25
CA ILE A 56 13.42 6.08 -0.68
C ILE A 56 14.43 7.15 -0.29
N ALA A 57 14.47 8.25 -1.04
CA ALA A 57 15.28 9.39 -0.66
C ALA A 57 14.71 9.99 0.64
N GLU A 58 15.50 9.96 1.70
CA GLU A 58 15.17 10.64 2.95
C GLU A 58 15.39 12.15 2.75
N ASN A 59 14.33 12.94 2.97
CA ASN A 59 14.42 14.38 2.83
C ASN A 59 15.08 14.98 4.07
N ALA A 60 16.14 15.76 3.88
CA ALA A 60 16.76 16.50 4.97
C ALA A 60 15.79 17.54 5.56
N PRO A 61 15.82 17.79 6.88
CA PRO A 61 15.00 18.81 7.51
C PRO A 61 15.36 20.21 6.99
N ARG A 62 14.37 21.10 6.92
CA ARG A 62 14.60 22.50 6.53
C ARG A 62 15.43 23.26 7.57
N GLY A 63 16.10 24.34 7.17
CA GLY A 63 16.71 25.27 8.12
C GLY A 63 15.66 25.97 9.00
N LYS A 64 16.08 26.39 10.21
CA LYS A 64 15.25 27.25 11.08
C LYS A 64 15.23 28.67 10.52
N ILE A 65 14.07 29.33 10.55
CA ILE A 65 13.92 30.72 10.11
C ILE A 65 13.96 31.62 11.34
N TYR A 66 14.82 32.64 11.30
CA TYR A 66 15.02 33.61 12.37
C TYR A 66 14.57 35.00 11.92
N ASP A 67 14.03 35.78 12.85
CA ASP A 67 13.88 37.23 12.70
C ASP A 67 15.25 37.94 12.83
N SER A 68 15.32 39.21 12.45
CA SER A 68 16.51 40.09 12.58
C SER A 68 17.06 40.15 14.01
N ASN A 69 16.20 39.94 15.01
CA ASN A 69 16.56 39.89 16.43
C ASN A 69 17.02 38.49 16.91
N GLY A 70 17.11 37.50 16.02
CA GLY A 70 17.52 36.13 16.35
C GLY A 70 16.40 35.25 16.94
N ASN A 71 15.15 35.70 16.92
CA ASN A 71 14.00 34.91 17.39
C ASN A 71 13.57 33.89 16.34
N VAL A 72 13.34 32.63 16.74
CA VAL A 72 12.88 31.58 15.82
C VAL A 72 11.43 31.83 15.42
N LEU A 73 11.18 32.06 14.14
CA LEU A 73 9.84 32.21 13.56
C LEU A 73 9.27 30.88 13.06
N ALA A 74 10.12 30.00 12.54
CA ALA A 74 9.70 28.69 12.07
C ALA A 74 10.78 27.62 12.31
N THR A 75 10.34 26.45 12.76
CA THR A 75 11.17 25.25 12.94
C THR A 75 10.44 24.02 12.41
N ASN A 76 11.18 22.96 12.12
CA ASN A 76 10.57 21.66 11.88
C ASN A 76 10.25 20.99 13.21
N ILE A 77 9.15 20.26 13.22
CA ILE A 77 8.77 19.34 14.29
C ILE A 77 8.54 17.97 13.66
N GLN A 78 9.07 16.92 14.29
CA GLN A 78 8.74 15.56 13.91
C GLN A 78 7.30 15.29 14.38
N THR A 79 6.44 14.89 13.45
CA THR A 79 5.07 14.51 13.77
C THR A 79 4.80 13.09 13.31
N PHE A 80 3.93 12.39 14.03
CA PHE A 80 3.43 11.09 13.64
C PHE A 80 2.00 11.28 13.12
N THR A 81 1.73 10.75 11.93
CA THR A 81 0.39 10.78 11.34
C THR A 81 -0.17 9.37 11.30
N LEU A 82 -1.27 9.16 12.02
CA LEU A 82 -2.04 7.91 11.94
C LEU A 82 -3.07 8.05 10.81
N THR A 83 -3.06 7.13 9.85
CA THR A 83 -4.05 7.10 8.76
C THR A 83 -4.85 5.81 8.83
N TYR A 84 -6.17 5.94 8.97
CA TYR A 84 -7.09 4.81 8.94
C TYR A 84 -7.62 4.61 7.52
N THR A 85 -7.32 3.46 6.91
CA THR A 85 -7.82 3.09 5.59
C THR A 85 -8.88 2.00 5.74
N LYS A 86 -10.11 2.31 5.35
CA LYS A 86 -11.22 1.34 5.37
C LYS A 86 -11.14 0.41 4.15
N PRO A 87 -11.16 -0.93 4.31
CA PRO A 87 -11.44 -1.83 3.20
C PRO A 87 -12.90 -1.63 2.73
N SER A 88 -13.18 -1.88 1.45
CA SER A 88 -14.50 -1.66 0.85
C SER A 88 -15.60 -2.55 1.43
N ASP A 89 -15.21 -3.71 1.98
CA ASP A 89 -16.12 -4.83 2.21
C ASP A 89 -16.57 -4.96 3.68
N GLU A 90 -15.94 -4.23 4.60
CA GLU A 90 -16.24 -4.33 6.03
C GLU A 90 -16.55 -2.95 6.62
N LYS A 91 -17.84 -2.71 6.89
CA LYS A 91 -18.34 -1.48 7.52
C LYS A 91 -18.26 -1.51 9.05
N GLU A 92 -17.83 -2.60 9.68
CA GLU A 92 -18.37 -2.91 11.00
C GLU A 92 -17.56 -2.42 12.22
N ASN A 93 -16.24 -2.20 12.11
CA ASN A 93 -15.42 -1.95 13.30
C ASN A 93 -14.74 -0.57 13.37
N PHE A 94 -15.26 0.44 12.64
CA PHE A 94 -14.68 1.80 12.67
C PHE A 94 -14.74 2.39 14.09
N TYR A 95 -15.92 2.38 14.70
CA TYR A 95 -16.14 3.00 16.01
C TYR A 95 -15.38 2.26 17.12
N GLU A 96 -15.35 0.92 17.10
CA GLU A 96 -14.62 0.12 18.08
C GLU A 96 -13.10 0.35 17.99
N THR A 97 -12.57 0.37 16.76
CA THR A 97 -11.13 0.65 16.55
C THR A 97 -10.78 2.06 16.99
N MET A 98 -11.64 3.03 16.68
CA MET A 98 -11.41 4.42 17.06
C MET A 98 -11.48 4.62 18.58
N ASP A 99 -12.42 3.95 19.27
CA ASP A 99 -12.50 3.98 20.74
C ASP A 99 -11.22 3.45 21.40
N LYS A 100 -10.69 2.32 20.91
CA LYS A 100 -9.40 1.78 21.37
C LYS A 100 -8.25 2.77 21.14
N VAL A 101 -8.19 3.41 19.97
CA VAL A 101 -7.16 4.41 19.65
C VAL A 101 -7.27 5.62 20.57
N PHE A 102 -8.48 6.16 20.78
CA PHE A 102 -8.69 7.28 21.69
C PHE A 102 -8.33 6.96 23.13
N LYS A 103 -8.63 5.74 23.59
CA LYS A 103 -8.22 5.28 24.92
C LYS A 103 -6.70 5.30 25.08
N ILE A 104 -5.96 4.72 24.13
CA ILE A 104 -4.49 4.69 24.16
C ILE A 104 -3.90 6.11 24.12
N LEU A 105 -4.44 6.99 23.26
CA LEU A 105 -3.98 8.37 23.15
C LEU A 105 -4.26 9.16 24.45
N SER A 106 -5.40 8.92 25.09
CA SER A 106 -5.76 9.54 26.39
C SER A 106 -4.86 9.06 27.53
N GLU A 107 -4.53 7.77 27.57
CA GLU A 107 -3.59 7.20 28.56
C GLU A 107 -2.18 7.79 28.43
N ASN A 108 -1.75 8.13 27.22
CA ASN A 108 -0.48 8.79 26.97
C ASN A 108 -0.50 10.31 27.22
N GLY A 109 -1.64 10.88 27.63
CA GLY A 109 -1.76 12.30 27.97
C GLY A 109 -1.72 13.25 26.77
N GLU A 110 -1.96 12.74 25.56
CA GLU A 110 -2.05 13.55 24.34
C GLU A 110 -3.26 14.52 24.42
N LYS A 111 -3.04 15.79 24.08
CA LYS A 111 -4.11 16.79 24.07
C LYS A 111 -4.88 16.72 22.76
N PHE A 112 -6.14 16.34 22.83
CA PHE A 112 -7.03 16.37 21.67
C PHE A 112 -7.41 17.80 21.32
N LYS A 113 -7.08 18.21 20.11
CA LYS A 113 -7.64 19.42 19.52
C LYS A 113 -8.94 19.03 18.80
N ASP A 114 -10.06 19.21 19.50
CA ASP A 114 -11.37 19.02 18.92
C ASP A 114 -11.73 20.21 18.01
N ASP A 115 -11.85 19.94 16.71
CA ASP A 115 -12.31 20.90 15.70
C ASP A 115 -13.66 20.49 15.08
N LEU A 116 -14.41 19.63 15.77
CA LEU A 116 -15.72 19.19 15.35
C LEU A 116 -16.74 20.32 15.56
N MET A 117 -17.58 20.53 14.54
CA MET A 117 -18.62 21.56 14.56
C MET A 117 -19.84 21.16 15.39
N LEU A 118 -20.01 19.86 15.68
CA LEU A 118 -21.15 19.31 16.41
C LEU A 118 -20.67 18.86 17.78
N LYS A 119 -21.24 19.44 18.85
CA LYS A 119 -20.90 19.13 20.23
C LYS A 119 -22.11 18.61 20.98
N LEU A 120 -21.85 17.90 22.07
CA LEU A 120 -22.87 17.40 23.00
C LEU A 120 -22.87 18.30 24.24
N ASP A 121 -24.03 18.81 24.63
CA ASP A 121 -24.19 19.46 25.94
C ASP A 121 -24.28 18.40 27.05
N SER A 122 -24.06 18.81 28.31
CA SER A 122 -24.18 17.96 29.51
C SER A 122 -25.57 17.31 29.65
N SER A 123 -26.57 17.85 28.96
CA SER A 123 -27.95 17.36 28.87
C SER A 123 -28.19 16.35 27.74
N GLY A 124 -27.17 15.98 26.97
CA GLY A 124 -27.28 15.03 25.85
C GLY A 124 -27.85 15.61 24.55
N ASN A 125 -28.02 16.93 24.46
CA ASN A 125 -28.51 17.60 23.26
C ASN A 125 -27.35 18.03 22.36
N PHE A 126 -27.50 17.85 21.04
CA PHE A 126 -26.53 18.31 20.06
C PHE A 126 -26.64 19.82 19.85
N TYR A 127 -25.51 20.53 19.87
CA TYR A 127 -25.43 21.93 19.47
C TYR A 127 -24.28 22.13 18.49
N PHE A 128 -24.42 23.15 17.64
CA PHE A 128 -23.37 23.55 16.72
C PHE A 128 -22.48 24.62 17.37
N ASP A 129 -21.18 24.35 17.42
CA ASP A 129 -20.18 25.32 17.84
C ASP A 129 -19.41 25.81 16.61
N PHE A 130 -19.76 27.02 16.16
CA PHE A 130 -19.12 27.64 15.01
C PHE A 130 -18.09 28.67 15.49
N LYS A 131 -16.87 28.61 14.96
CA LYS A 131 -15.77 29.55 15.26
C LYS A 131 -16.01 31.00 14.81
N THR A 132 -17.11 31.26 14.12
CA THR A 132 -17.43 32.58 13.56
C THR A 132 -18.56 33.19 14.38
N ASP A 133 -18.42 34.45 14.80
CA ASP A 133 -19.45 35.14 15.60
C ASP A 133 -20.65 35.64 14.78
N ASP A 134 -20.47 35.79 13.46
CA ASP A 134 -21.49 36.27 12.53
C ASP A 134 -22.69 35.32 12.38
N ILE A 135 -23.90 35.85 12.60
CA ILE A 135 -25.16 35.10 12.68
C ILE A 135 -25.55 34.53 11.31
N GLU A 136 -25.31 35.27 10.23
CA GLU A 136 -25.66 34.84 8.87
C GLU A 136 -24.78 33.68 8.42
N THR A 137 -23.47 33.79 8.68
CA THR A 137 -22.48 32.76 8.40
C THR A 137 -22.77 31.48 9.17
N LYS A 138 -23.14 31.56 10.47
CA LYS A 138 -23.55 30.39 11.26
C LYS A 138 -24.69 29.62 10.57
N LYS A 139 -25.73 30.34 10.14
CA LYS A 139 -26.91 29.75 9.48
C LYS A 139 -26.57 29.09 8.14
N ILE A 140 -25.72 29.73 7.33
CA ILE A 140 -25.27 29.16 6.04
C ILE A 140 -24.47 27.88 6.25
N VAL A 141 -23.53 27.90 7.22
CA VAL A 141 -22.69 26.73 7.53
C VAL A 141 -23.53 25.59 8.07
N GLU A 142 -24.51 25.88 8.94
CA GLU A 142 -25.44 24.88 9.46
C GLU A 142 -26.25 24.21 8.35
N VAL A 143 -26.85 25.01 7.46
CA VAL A 143 -27.65 24.50 6.33
C VAL A 143 -26.79 23.64 5.40
N ARG A 144 -25.55 24.08 5.11
CA ARG A 144 -24.60 23.31 4.31
C ARG A 144 -24.25 21.98 4.98
N PHE A 145 -23.93 22.02 6.27
CA PHE A 145 -23.60 20.84 7.07
C PHE A 145 -24.71 19.79 7.03
N LYS A 146 -25.97 20.22 7.22
CA LYS A 146 -27.12 19.31 7.20
C LYS A 146 -27.39 18.75 5.81
N ARG A 147 -27.27 19.58 4.76
CA ARG A 147 -27.46 19.14 3.36
C ARG A 147 -26.42 18.10 2.94
N ASP A 148 -25.14 18.34 3.22
CA ASP A 148 -24.06 17.45 2.78
C ASP A 148 -24.11 16.08 3.46
N ARG A 149 -24.76 15.99 4.63
CA ARG A 149 -24.95 14.73 5.39
C ARG A 149 -26.34 14.10 5.23
N GLY A 150 -27.22 14.67 4.40
CA GLY A 150 -28.58 14.16 4.22
C GLY A 150 -29.46 14.27 5.48
N LEU A 151 -29.18 15.23 6.36
CA LEU A 151 -29.93 15.48 7.60
C LEU A 151 -31.08 16.49 7.43
N ASN A 152 -31.31 16.95 6.20
CA ASN A 152 -32.47 17.76 5.85
C ASN A 152 -33.55 16.83 5.29
N GLU A 153 -34.62 16.62 6.05
CA GLU A 153 -35.94 16.29 5.49
C GLU A 153 -36.67 17.58 5.11
#